data_AF-A0A1Y2LLU0-F1
#
_entry.id   AF-A0A1Y2LLU0-F1
#
_cell.length_a   1.000
_cell.length_b   1.000
_cell.length_c   1.000
_cell.angle_alpha   90.00
_cell.angle_beta   90.00
_cell.angle_gamma   90.00
#
_symmetry.space_group_name_H-M   'P 1'
#
loop_
_entity.id
_entity.type
_entity.pdbx_description
1 polymer ?
#
loop_
_entity_poly.entity_id
_entity_poly.type
_entity_poly.pdbx_seq_one_letter_code
_entity_poly.pdbx_strand_id
1 'polypeptide(L)'
;MKLNISSSLKAINGLALDLTQTLSKSKELLDRLSEWHQKFLQQSQKSSEEAAHLHTVSMLGYHYVQMTVFRAVVRPFIVNSSFEPAAGTYELVRDQQDIISFARTGIHSATTSASKFVRDLKEEHFHMFWPHWSQVAISSICFLDLLMASSSPDTEEATLWFRDLHALRKEMRLKSNMLPVLRLGLLRIDAVFWKGVDNVLRLQPHVKDALESSLQPNSG
;
A
#
# COMPACT_ATOMS: atom_id res chain seq x y z
N MET A 1 -8.53 31.10 14.82
CA MET A 1 -7.93 29.77 14.57
C MET A 1 -7.10 29.86 13.30
N LYS A 2 -5.79 30.10 13.42
CA LYS A 2 -4.90 30.30 12.27
C LYS A 2 -4.53 28.93 11.68
N LEU A 3 -5.07 28.62 10.50
CA LEU A 3 -4.58 27.53 9.64
C LEU A 3 -3.20 27.95 9.14
N ASN A 4 -2.14 27.54 9.85
CA ASN A 4 -0.78 27.73 9.40
C ASN A 4 -0.55 26.87 8.15
N ILE A 5 -0.33 27.55 7.03
CA ILE A 5 -0.01 26.99 5.73
C ILE A 5 1.41 26.41 5.82
N SER A 6 1.54 25.14 6.24
CA SER A 6 2.80 24.38 6.10
C SER A 6 2.71 23.31 5.01
N SER A 7 1.82 23.48 4.03
CA SER A 7 1.68 22.60 2.86
C SER A 7 2.54 23.06 1.67
N SER A 8 3.68 23.72 1.92
CA SER A 8 4.60 24.08 0.84
C SER A 8 5.32 22.83 0.33
N LEU A 9 5.49 22.71 -0.99
CA LEU A 9 6.33 21.68 -1.62
C LEU A 9 7.72 21.60 -1.00
N LYS A 10 8.26 22.73 -0.50
CA LYS A 10 9.53 22.76 0.24
C LYS A 10 9.47 22.04 1.58
N ALA A 11 8.37 22.17 2.32
CA ALA A 11 8.18 21.47 3.60
C ALA A 11 7.98 19.96 3.36
N ILE A 12 7.26 19.58 2.31
CA ILE A 12 7.10 18.17 1.90
C ILE A 12 8.45 17.59 1.47
N ASN A 13 9.26 18.35 0.72
CA ASN A 13 10.59 17.90 0.33
C ASN A 13 11.55 17.82 1.52
N GLY A 14 11.46 18.76 2.48
CA GLY A 14 12.21 18.71 3.72
C GLY A 14 11.87 17.47 4.56
N LEU A 15 10.58 17.19 4.75
CA LEU A 15 10.10 15.97 5.40
C LEU A 15 10.62 14.71 4.69
N ALA A 16 10.53 14.66 3.35
CA ALA A 16 10.97 13.50 2.59
C ALA A 16 12.48 13.19 2.73
N LEU A 17 13.28 14.17 3.16
CA LEU A 17 14.72 14.04 3.38
C LEU A 17 15.09 13.85 4.87
N ASP A 18 14.17 14.16 5.79
CA ASP A 18 14.35 14.00 7.24
C ASP A 18 13.58 12.77 7.75
N LEU A 19 14.33 11.67 7.94
CA LEU A 19 13.78 10.40 8.41
C LEU A 19 13.18 10.51 9.82
N THR A 20 13.86 11.19 10.74
CA THR A 20 13.41 11.33 12.13
C THR A 20 12.10 12.10 12.21
N GLN A 21 12.00 13.20 11.45
CA GLN A 21 10.77 13.98 11.38
C GLN A 21 9.64 13.20 10.69
N THR A 22 9.95 12.48 9.61
CA THR A 22 8.99 11.60 8.93
C THR A 22 8.45 10.52 9.86
N LEU A 23 9.30 9.85 10.63
CA LEU A 23 8.89 8.82 11.59
C LEU A 23 8.02 9.38 12.70
N SER A 24 8.44 10.48 13.31
CA SER A 24 7.67 11.14 14.37
C SER A 24 6.26 11.51 13.89
N LYS A 25 6.16 12.12 12.70
CA LYS A 25 4.87 12.48 12.10
C LYS A 25 4.04 11.27 11.66
N SER A 26 4.69 10.25 11.13
CA SER A 26 4.00 9.02 10.69
C SER A 26 3.38 8.30 11.88
N LYS A 27 4.10 8.21 13.01
CA LYS A 27 3.57 7.65 14.26
C LYS A 27 2.36 8.43 14.76
N GLU A 28 2.47 9.75 14.87
CA GLU A 28 1.35 10.62 15.28
C GLU A 28 0.11 10.42 14.39
N LEU A 29 0.31 10.32 13.07
CA LEU A 29 -0.78 10.12 12.12
C LEU A 29 -1.40 8.72 12.23
N LEU A 30 -0.59 7.67 12.38
CA LEU A 30 -1.09 6.29 12.53
C LEU A 30 -1.86 6.11 13.84
N ASP A 31 -1.40 6.71 14.94
CA ASP A 31 -2.09 6.68 16.23
C ASP A 31 -3.46 7.36 16.11
N ARG A 32 -3.50 8.58 15.56
CA ARG A 32 -4.75 9.33 15.33
C ARG A 32 -5.71 8.61 14.37
N LEU A 33 -5.18 7.99 13.31
CA LEU A 33 -5.96 7.22 12.36
C LEU A 33 -6.59 5.99 13.04
N SER A 34 -5.81 5.29 13.87
CA SER A 34 -6.27 4.12 14.62
C SER A 34 -7.34 4.48 15.64
N GLU A 35 -7.16 5.57 16.40
CA GLU A 35 -8.15 6.10 17.33
C GLU A 35 -9.46 6.48 16.62
N TRP A 36 -9.37 7.20 15.49
CA TRP A 36 -10.53 7.55 14.69
C TRP A 36 -11.24 6.29 14.21
N HIS A 37 -10.51 5.30 13.70
CA HIS A 37 -11.09 4.06 13.16
C HIS A 37 -11.81 3.26 14.25
N GLN A 38 -11.24 3.15 15.44
CA GLN A 38 -11.89 2.49 16.58
C GLN A 38 -13.20 3.18 16.98
N LYS A 39 -13.19 4.52 17.09
CA LYS A 39 -14.41 5.31 17.38
C LYS A 39 -15.45 5.14 16.27
N PHE A 40 -15.01 5.12 15.01
CA PHE A 40 -15.87 4.92 13.85
C PHE A 40 -16.57 3.56 13.87
N LEU A 41 -15.84 2.47 14.14
CA LEU A 41 -16.42 1.12 14.24
C LEU A 41 -17.48 1.02 15.35
N GLN A 42 -17.27 1.69 16.49
CA GLN A 42 -18.24 1.70 17.60
C GLN A 42 -19.54 2.42 17.24
N GLN A 43 -19.47 3.46 16.40
CA GLN A 43 -20.63 4.26 16.01
C GLN A 43 -21.45 3.61 14.88
N SER A 44 -20.83 2.76 14.06
CA SER A 44 -21.45 2.20 12.85
C SER A 44 -22.46 1.06 13.11
N GLN A 45 -22.69 0.65 14.36
CA GLN A 45 -23.57 -0.49 14.69
C GLN A 45 -25.08 -0.20 14.59
N LYS A 46 -25.48 1.04 14.25
CA LYS A 46 -26.89 1.46 14.19
C LYS A 46 -27.16 2.30 12.96
N SER A 47 -27.30 1.74 11.76
CA SER A 47 -27.62 2.64 10.63
C SER A 47 -28.19 2.04 9.35
N SER A 48 -28.97 2.90 8.70
CA SER A 48 -29.57 2.85 7.34
C SER A 48 -28.56 2.52 6.22
N GLU A 49 -29.08 2.21 5.02
CA GLU A 49 -28.32 1.89 3.80
C GLU A 49 -27.32 2.99 3.40
N GLU A 50 -27.68 4.27 3.50
CA GLU A 50 -26.76 5.40 3.22
C GLU A 50 -25.54 5.43 4.15
N ALA A 51 -25.73 5.01 5.39
CA ALA A 51 -24.64 4.95 6.36
C ALA A 51 -23.75 3.72 6.14
N ALA A 52 -24.29 2.64 5.57
CA ALA A 52 -23.49 1.52 5.09
C ALA A 52 -22.59 1.95 3.91
N HIS A 53 -23.09 2.81 3.01
CA HIS A 53 -22.25 3.40 1.96
C HIS A 53 -21.12 4.24 2.56
N LEU A 54 -21.45 5.18 3.45
CA LEU A 54 -20.42 6.01 4.09
C LEU A 54 -19.40 5.15 4.86
N HIS A 55 -19.85 4.06 5.49
CA HIS A 55 -18.98 3.07 6.12
C HIS A 55 -17.98 2.49 5.13
N THR A 56 -18.45 1.90 4.04
CA THR A 56 -17.59 1.26 3.03
C THR A 56 -16.55 2.22 2.43
N VAL A 57 -16.94 3.46 2.10
CA VAL A 57 -15.99 4.45 1.58
C VAL A 57 -15.02 4.91 2.65
N SER A 58 -15.46 5.07 3.90
CA SER A 58 -14.58 5.45 5.01
C SER A 58 -13.55 4.36 5.32
N MET A 59 -13.94 3.08 5.21
CA MET A 59 -13.04 1.93 5.34
C MET A 59 -11.97 1.89 4.24
N LEU A 60 -12.35 2.17 2.99
CA LEU A 60 -11.37 2.30 1.92
C LEU A 60 -10.41 3.48 2.17
N GLY A 61 -10.94 4.60 2.66
CA GLY A 61 -10.15 5.78 3.02
C GLY A 61 -9.14 5.49 4.13
N TYR A 62 -9.57 4.78 5.17
CA TYR A 62 -8.71 4.30 6.26
C TYR A 62 -7.50 3.52 5.73
N HIS A 63 -7.75 2.48 4.94
CA HIS A 63 -6.69 1.66 4.36
C HIS A 63 -5.76 2.48 3.47
N TYR A 64 -6.32 3.37 2.64
CA TYR A 64 -5.53 4.22 1.76
C TYR A 64 -4.59 5.15 2.51
N VAL A 65 -5.06 5.80 3.58
CA VAL A 65 -4.22 6.67 4.41
C VAL A 65 -3.14 5.85 5.11
N GLN A 66 -3.48 4.70 5.70
CA GLN A 66 -2.53 3.83 6.37
C GLN A 66 -1.40 3.40 5.42
N MET A 67 -1.75 2.91 4.22
CA MET A 67 -0.78 2.56 3.17
C MET A 67 0.10 3.75 2.76
N THR A 68 -0.49 4.94 2.62
CA THR A 68 0.25 6.15 2.22
C THR A 68 1.25 6.59 3.27
N VAL A 69 0.90 6.49 4.56
CA VAL A 69 1.80 6.82 5.66
C VAL A 69 2.98 5.84 5.72
N PHE A 70 2.74 4.53 5.67
CA PHE A 70 3.85 3.57 5.66
C PHE A 70 4.71 3.68 4.40
N ARG A 71 4.11 3.96 3.23
CA ARG A 71 4.84 4.25 2.01
C ARG A 71 5.78 5.46 2.18
N ALA A 72 5.34 6.49 2.91
CA ALA A 72 6.19 7.65 3.20
C ALA A 72 7.39 7.26 4.09
N VAL A 73 7.19 6.37 5.07
CA VAL A 73 8.27 5.86 5.93
C VAL A 73 9.28 5.03 5.15
N VAL A 74 8.85 4.15 4.25
CA VAL A 74 9.77 3.27 3.51
C VAL A 74 10.52 4.00 2.38
N ARG A 75 9.98 5.11 1.87
CA ARG A 75 10.48 5.82 0.68
C ARG A 75 11.97 6.17 0.72
N PRO A 76 12.54 6.76 1.80
CA PRO A 76 13.95 7.14 1.82
C PRO A 76 14.88 5.94 1.62
N PHE A 77 14.49 4.77 2.13
CA PHE A 77 15.29 3.55 2.05
C PHE A 77 15.27 2.92 0.66
N ILE A 78 14.12 2.96 -0.03
CA ILE A 78 14.02 2.48 -1.41
C ILE A 78 14.86 3.36 -2.35
N VAL A 79 14.89 4.67 -2.12
CA VAL A 79 15.68 5.61 -2.94
C VAL A 79 17.18 5.51 -2.64
N ASN A 80 17.56 5.31 -1.39
CA ASN A 80 18.96 5.35 -0.95
C ASN A 80 19.64 3.96 -0.91
N SER A 81 18.93 2.88 -1.23
CA SER A 81 19.47 1.50 -1.29
C SER A 81 20.65 1.30 -2.25
N SER A 82 21.01 2.32 -3.02
CA SER A 82 22.11 2.31 -4.00
C SER A 82 23.47 2.78 -3.46
N PHE A 83 23.58 3.16 -2.17
CA PHE A 83 24.83 3.69 -1.59
C PHE A 83 25.42 2.74 -0.54
N GLU A 84 26.69 2.32 -0.73
CA GLU A 84 27.42 1.51 0.24
C GLU A 84 27.74 2.31 1.53
N PRO A 85 27.56 1.72 2.72
CA PRO A 85 27.87 2.40 3.98
C PRO A 85 29.38 2.45 4.26
N ALA A 86 29.88 3.62 4.68
CA ALA A 86 31.25 3.78 5.16
C ALA A 86 31.47 3.12 6.53
N ALA A 87 32.72 2.70 6.81
CA ALA A 87 33.11 2.08 8.07
C ALA A 87 32.89 3.05 9.26
N GLY A 88 31.95 2.71 10.16
CA GLY A 88 31.51 3.56 11.28
C GLY A 88 29.98 3.68 11.39
N THR A 89 29.23 3.22 10.38
CA THR A 89 27.78 3.37 10.28
C THR A 89 26.99 2.20 10.91
N TYR A 90 27.64 1.22 11.55
CA TYR A 90 26.99 -0.05 11.93
C TYR A 90 25.81 0.07 12.91
N GLU A 91 25.87 0.98 13.89
CA GLU A 91 24.73 1.24 14.80
C GLU A 91 23.59 1.94 14.08
N LEU A 92 23.90 2.95 13.25
CA LEU A 92 22.93 3.64 12.41
C LEU A 92 22.25 2.70 11.39
N VAL A 93 23.00 1.74 10.83
CA VAL A 93 22.49 0.71 9.91
C VAL A 93 21.51 -0.24 10.62
N ARG A 94 21.77 -0.60 11.88
CA ARG A 94 20.87 -1.45 12.67
C ARG A 94 19.54 -0.74 12.93
N ASP A 95 19.58 0.50 13.41
CA ASP A 95 18.37 1.30 13.66
C ASP A 95 17.56 1.50 12.37
N GLN A 96 18.24 1.74 11.24
CA GLN A 96 17.61 1.83 9.92
C GLN A 96 16.94 0.52 9.50
N GLN A 97 17.57 -0.62 9.73
CA GLN A 97 17.00 -1.93 9.39
C GLN A 97 15.75 -2.23 10.21
N ASP A 98 15.74 -1.88 11.49
CA ASP A 98 14.56 -2.03 12.37
C ASP A 98 13.40 -1.15 11.88
N ILE A 99 13.70 0.10 11.49
CA ILE A 99 12.71 1.01 10.90
C ILE A 99 12.16 0.47 9.57
N ILE A 100 13.02 -0.05 8.69
CA ILE A 100 12.61 -0.65 7.43
C ILE A 100 11.71 -1.85 7.70
N SER A 101 12.15 -2.78 8.56
CA SER A 101 11.38 -3.98 8.91
C SER A 101 10.01 -3.63 9.48
N PHE A 102 9.94 -2.65 10.38
CA PHE A 102 8.68 -2.12 10.91
C PHE A 102 7.78 -1.57 9.78
N ALA A 103 8.33 -0.74 8.90
CA ALA A 103 7.57 -0.15 7.80
C ALA A 103 7.07 -1.22 6.82
N ARG A 104 7.92 -2.19 6.43
CA ARG A 104 7.55 -3.30 5.53
C ARG A 104 6.45 -4.17 6.13
N THR A 105 6.56 -4.51 7.42
CA THR A 105 5.52 -5.24 8.16
C THR A 105 4.20 -4.45 8.21
N GLY A 106 4.29 -3.13 8.46
CA GLY A 106 3.14 -2.23 8.45
C GLY A 106 2.46 -2.15 7.08
N ILE A 107 3.24 -2.08 6.00
CA ILE A 107 2.73 -2.14 4.63
C ILE A 107 2.02 -3.47 4.40
N HIS A 108 2.64 -4.60 4.75
CA HIS A 108 2.08 -5.93 4.52
C HIS A 108 0.74 -6.11 5.23
N SER A 109 0.65 -5.66 6.49
CA SER A 109 -0.60 -5.66 7.25
C SER A 109 -1.67 -4.76 6.61
N ALA A 110 -1.28 -3.56 6.16
CA ALA A 110 -2.19 -2.61 5.53
C ALA A 110 -2.71 -3.10 4.17
N THR A 111 -1.83 -3.61 3.29
CA THR A 111 -2.23 -4.13 1.97
C THR A 111 -3.03 -5.43 2.11
N THR A 112 -2.69 -6.31 3.06
CA THR A 112 -3.50 -7.50 3.37
C THR A 112 -4.92 -7.13 3.80
N SER A 113 -5.05 -6.13 4.69
CA SER A 113 -6.35 -5.65 5.15
C SER A 113 -7.14 -4.97 4.03
N ALA A 114 -6.48 -4.17 3.20
CA ALA A 114 -7.10 -3.53 2.04
C ALA A 114 -7.53 -4.56 0.97
N SER A 115 -6.73 -5.59 0.74
CA SER A 115 -7.06 -6.71 -0.15
C SER A 115 -8.26 -7.50 0.36
N LYS A 116 -8.34 -7.73 1.68
CA LYS A 116 -9.52 -8.31 2.31
C LYS A 116 -10.76 -7.43 2.09
N PHE A 117 -10.63 -6.11 2.27
CA PHE A 117 -11.72 -5.18 1.97
C PHE A 117 -12.23 -5.33 0.52
N VAL A 118 -11.33 -5.39 -0.47
CA VAL A 118 -11.71 -5.59 -1.88
C VAL A 118 -12.39 -6.95 -2.09
N ARG A 119 -11.92 -8.01 -1.45
CA ARG A 119 -12.52 -9.34 -1.51
C ARG A 119 -13.93 -9.37 -0.91
N ASP A 120 -14.14 -8.63 0.17
CA ASP A 120 -15.41 -8.57 0.89
C ASP A 120 -16.46 -7.69 0.19
N LEU A 121 -16.09 -6.94 -0.87
CA LEU A 121 -17.03 -6.23 -1.72
C LEU A 121 -17.98 -7.19 -2.44
N LYS A 122 -19.28 -6.97 -2.25
CA LYS A 122 -20.40 -7.70 -2.87
C LYS A 122 -21.14 -6.86 -3.92
N GLU A 123 -22.04 -7.51 -4.66
CA GLU A 123 -22.90 -6.89 -5.68
C GLU A 123 -23.72 -5.71 -5.15
N GLU A 124 -24.15 -5.73 -3.89
CA GLU A 124 -24.87 -4.62 -3.24
C GLU A 124 -24.10 -3.29 -3.29
N HIS A 125 -22.77 -3.32 -3.38
CA HIS A 125 -21.94 -2.11 -3.49
C HIS A 125 -21.87 -1.53 -4.91
N PHE A 126 -22.57 -2.13 -5.88
CA PHE A 126 -22.60 -1.64 -7.26
C PHE A 126 -23.28 -0.26 -7.37
N HIS A 127 -24.40 -0.08 -6.68
CA HIS A 127 -25.19 1.15 -6.71
C HIS A 127 -24.63 2.26 -5.80
N MET A 128 -23.59 1.94 -5.05
CA MET A 128 -22.96 2.85 -4.13
C MET A 128 -22.22 3.98 -4.87
N PHE A 129 -22.27 5.19 -4.31
CA PHE A 129 -21.43 6.29 -4.78
C PHE A 129 -19.96 6.03 -4.42
N TRP A 130 -19.11 5.92 -5.44
CA TRP A 130 -17.67 5.80 -5.29
C TRP A 130 -17.00 7.12 -5.67
N PRO A 131 -16.40 7.85 -4.71
CA PRO A 131 -15.59 9.01 -5.02
C PRO A 131 -14.47 8.68 -6.00
N HIS A 132 -14.05 9.65 -6.82
CA HIS A 132 -13.00 9.44 -7.83
C HIS A 132 -11.69 8.89 -7.23
N TRP A 133 -11.37 9.29 -5.99
CA TRP A 133 -10.17 8.81 -5.30
C TRP A 133 -10.25 7.31 -4.95
N SER A 134 -11.41 6.67 -4.91
CA SER A 134 -11.55 5.24 -4.58
C SER A 134 -10.81 4.36 -5.58
N GLN A 135 -10.85 4.70 -6.87
CA GLN A 135 -10.11 3.98 -7.90
C GLN A 135 -8.59 4.11 -7.69
N VAL A 136 -8.13 5.28 -7.24
CA VAL A 136 -6.73 5.52 -6.87
C VAL A 136 -6.34 4.69 -5.65
N ALA A 137 -7.19 4.65 -4.62
CA ALA A 137 -6.97 3.87 -3.42
C ALA A 137 -6.83 2.37 -3.73
N ILE A 138 -7.76 1.81 -4.52
CA ILE A 138 -7.70 0.41 -4.97
C ILE A 138 -6.44 0.14 -5.80
N SER A 139 -6.12 1.03 -6.76
CA SER A 139 -4.88 0.90 -7.54
C SER A 139 -3.64 0.86 -6.65
N SER A 140 -3.66 1.66 -5.58
CA SER A 140 -2.51 1.83 -4.69
C SER A 140 -2.16 0.57 -3.92
N ILE A 141 -3.11 -0.35 -3.69
CA ILE A 141 -2.83 -1.65 -3.08
C ILE A 141 -1.87 -2.43 -4.00
N CYS A 142 -2.27 -2.64 -5.26
CA CYS A 142 -1.47 -3.35 -6.25
C CYS A 142 -0.10 -2.69 -6.52
N PHE A 143 -0.07 -1.37 -6.62
CA PHE A 143 1.18 -0.65 -6.86
C PHE A 143 2.11 -0.66 -5.66
N LEU A 144 1.57 -0.73 -4.44
CA LEU A 144 2.37 -0.85 -3.24
C LEU A 144 2.95 -2.26 -3.13
N ASP A 145 2.16 -3.32 -3.36
CA ASP A 145 2.68 -4.70 -3.41
C ASP A 145 3.76 -4.86 -4.48
N LEU A 146 3.57 -4.27 -5.67
CA LEU A 146 4.57 -4.27 -6.74
C LEU A 146 5.85 -3.48 -6.35
N LEU A 147 5.70 -2.35 -5.68
CA LEU A 147 6.83 -1.57 -5.16
C LEU A 147 7.60 -2.37 -4.10
N MET A 148 6.89 -3.07 -3.21
CA MET A 148 7.52 -3.88 -2.18
C MET A 148 8.25 -5.08 -2.78
N ALA A 149 7.64 -5.77 -3.75
CA ALA A 149 8.27 -6.88 -4.49
C ALA A 149 9.54 -6.44 -5.22
N SER A 150 9.48 -5.31 -5.93
CA SER A 150 10.63 -4.78 -6.69
C SER A 150 11.77 -4.24 -5.82
N SER A 151 11.48 -3.89 -4.56
CA SER A 151 12.45 -3.41 -3.59
C SER A 151 12.82 -4.47 -2.53
N SER A 152 12.40 -5.73 -2.71
CA SER A 152 12.72 -6.80 -1.77
C SER A 152 14.22 -7.13 -1.77
N PRO A 153 14.81 -7.37 -0.59
CA PRO A 153 16.21 -7.75 -0.47
C PRO A 153 16.47 -9.20 -0.88
N ASP A 154 15.45 -10.07 -0.79
CA ASP A 154 15.56 -11.50 -1.07
C ASP A 154 14.41 -12.02 -1.95
N THR A 155 14.62 -13.21 -2.51
CA THR A 155 13.67 -13.89 -3.39
C THR A 155 12.39 -14.30 -2.67
N GLU A 156 12.50 -14.70 -1.39
CA GLU A 156 11.37 -15.22 -0.61
C GLU A 156 10.34 -14.11 -0.37
N GLU A 157 10.80 -12.96 0.11
CA GLU A 157 9.98 -11.79 0.34
C GLU A 157 9.36 -11.28 -0.96
N ALA A 158 10.16 -11.17 -2.04
CA ALA A 158 9.64 -10.81 -3.36
C ALA A 158 8.52 -11.75 -3.83
N THR A 159 8.67 -13.06 -3.61
CA THR A 159 7.67 -14.07 -3.98
C THR A 159 6.37 -13.89 -3.21
N LEU A 160 6.46 -13.60 -1.90
CA LEU A 160 5.28 -13.32 -1.07
C LEU A 160 4.49 -12.12 -1.61
N TRP A 161 5.16 -11.00 -1.89
CA TRP A 161 4.52 -9.80 -2.44
C TRP A 161 3.90 -10.04 -3.82
N PHE A 162 4.59 -10.77 -4.71
CA PHE A 162 4.02 -11.11 -6.01
C PHE A 162 2.81 -12.04 -5.89
N ARG A 163 2.84 -13.02 -4.99
CA ARG A 163 1.70 -13.91 -4.74
C ARG A 163 0.47 -13.12 -4.30
N ASP A 164 0.64 -12.20 -3.36
CA ASP A 164 -0.46 -11.39 -2.83
C ASP A 164 -1.00 -10.43 -3.90
N LEU A 165 -0.12 -9.84 -4.71
CA LEU A 165 -0.48 -9.06 -5.89
C LEU A 165 -1.28 -9.88 -6.92
N HIS A 166 -0.85 -11.10 -7.22
CA HIS A 166 -1.55 -11.99 -8.15
C HIS A 166 -2.93 -12.40 -7.60
N ALA A 167 -3.03 -12.68 -6.31
CA ALA A 167 -4.29 -13.00 -5.65
C ALA A 167 -5.27 -11.81 -5.73
N LEU A 168 -4.82 -10.60 -5.37
CA LEU A 168 -5.66 -9.40 -5.45
C LEU A 168 -6.11 -9.12 -6.89
N ARG A 169 -5.20 -9.23 -7.87
CA ARG A 169 -5.54 -9.05 -9.29
C ARG A 169 -6.61 -10.04 -9.75
N LYS A 170 -6.51 -11.30 -9.33
CA LYS A 170 -7.51 -12.33 -9.62
C LYS A 170 -8.87 -11.93 -9.04
N GLU A 171 -8.93 -11.52 -7.78
CA GLU A 171 -10.16 -11.05 -7.13
C GLU A 171 -10.76 -9.84 -7.85
N MET A 172 -9.94 -8.86 -8.22
CA MET A 172 -10.38 -7.68 -8.96
C MET A 172 -10.99 -8.05 -10.31
N ARG A 173 -10.42 -9.02 -11.05
CA ARG A 173 -10.99 -9.50 -12.33
C ARG A 173 -12.33 -10.19 -12.15
N LEU A 174 -12.47 -11.02 -11.12
CA LEU A 174 -13.73 -11.72 -10.83
C LEU A 174 -14.85 -10.73 -10.52
N LYS A 175 -14.52 -9.62 -9.83
CA LYS A 175 -15.50 -8.63 -9.38
C LYS A 175 -15.65 -7.43 -10.33
N SER A 176 -14.72 -7.16 -11.24
CA SER A 176 -14.72 -5.94 -12.06
C SER A 176 -15.91 -5.81 -13.02
N ASN A 177 -16.52 -6.94 -13.40
CA ASN A 177 -17.74 -6.92 -14.20
C ASN A 177 -18.90 -6.35 -13.39
N MET A 178 -19.04 -6.78 -12.13
CA MET A 178 -20.09 -6.33 -11.21
C MET A 178 -19.78 -5.00 -10.52
N LEU A 179 -18.50 -4.63 -10.35
CA LEU A 179 -18.08 -3.43 -9.63
C LEU A 179 -17.20 -2.52 -10.50
N PRO A 180 -17.78 -1.51 -11.18
CA PRO A 180 -17.04 -0.61 -12.07
C PRO A 180 -15.87 0.12 -11.40
N VAL A 181 -15.95 0.38 -10.09
CA VAL A 181 -14.87 1.04 -9.33
C VAL A 181 -13.54 0.29 -9.40
N LEU A 182 -13.56 -1.03 -9.60
CA LEU A 182 -12.35 -1.85 -9.69
C LEU A 182 -11.69 -1.77 -11.08
N ARG A 183 -12.44 -1.41 -12.12
CA ARG A 183 -12.00 -1.53 -13.52
C ARG A 183 -10.78 -0.69 -13.84
N LEU A 184 -10.76 0.59 -13.43
CA LEU A 184 -9.62 1.46 -13.72
C LEU A 184 -8.36 1.02 -12.97
N GLY A 185 -8.51 0.60 -11.70
CA GLY A 185 -7.39 0.09 -10.91
C GLY A 185 -6.81 -1.19 -11.51
N LEU A 186 -7.69 -2.09 -11.94
CA LEU A 186 -7.31 -3.32 -12.64
C LEU A 186 -6.59 -3.03 -13.96
N LEU A 187 -7.13 -2.12 -14.78
CA LEU A 187 -6.52 -1.75 -16.06
C LEU A 187 -5.10 -1.20 -15.87
N ARG A 188 -4.89 -0.36 -14.87
CA ARG A 188 -3.58 0.25 -14.57
C ARG A 188 -2.53 -0.79 -14.21
N ILE A 189 -2.87 -1.77 -13.37
CA ILE A 189 -1.94 -2.83 -13.02
C ILE A 189 -1.78 -3.83 -14.16
N ASP A 190 -2.85 -4.17 -14.89
CA ASP A 190 -2.77 -5.12 -16.00
C ASP A 190 -1.95 -4.59 -17.16
N ALA A 191 -1.96 -3.28 -17.44
CA ALA A 191 -1.07 -2.67 -18.43
C ALA A 191 0.42 -2.93 -18.12
N VAL A 192 0.81 -2.94 -16.84
CA VAL A 192 2.19 -3.26 -16.43
C VAL A 192 2.53 -4.70 -16.77
N PHE A 193 1.64 -5.65 -16.43
CA PHE A 193 1.86 -7.06 -16.70
C PHE A 193 1.76 -7.42 -18.19
N TRP A 194 0.89 -6.76 -18.95
CA TRP A 194 0.79 -6.96 -20.40
C TRP A 194 2.07 -6.51 -21.12
N LYS A 195 2.69 -5.42 -20.68
CA LYS A 195 3.99 -4.99 -21.21
C LYS A 195 5.15 -5.88 -20.74
N GLY A 196 4.96 -6.62 -19.65
CA GLY A 196 6.01 -7.35 -18.94
C GLY A 196 6.57 -6.49 -17.81
N VAL A 197 6.55 -7.02 -16.58
CA VAL A 197 7.01 -6.29 -15.38
C VAL A 197 8.49 -5.93 -15.50
N ASP A 198 9.28 -6.82 -16.08
CA ASP A 198 10.70 -6.66 -16.42
C ASP A 198 10.96 -5.56 -17.48
N ASN A 199 10.01 -5.33 -18.38
CA ASN A 199 10.10 -4.27 -19.38
C ASN A 199 9.67 -2.90 -18.84
N VAL A 200 8.96 -2.87 -17.70
CA VAL A 200 8.47 -1.64 -17.06
C VAL A 200 9.37 -1.24 -15.89
N LEU A 201 9.88 -2.20 -15.14
CA LEU A 201 10.72 -2.02 -13.96
C LEU A 201 12.07 -2.69 -14.18
N ARG A 202 13.15 -2.03 -13.74
CA ARG A 202 14.47 -2.67 -13.67
C ARG A 202 14.50 -3.63 -12.48
N LEU A 203 14.19 -4.89 -12.72
CA LEU A 203 14.18 -5.93 -11.69
C LEU A 203 15.60 -6.46 -11.46
N GLN A 204 15.95 -6.68 -10.20
CA GLN A 204 17.15 -7.43 -9.85
C GLN A 204 16.95 -8.91 -10.19
N PRO A 205 18.02 -9.70 -10.44
CA PRO A 205 17.90 -11.10 -10.84
C PRO A 205 17.04 -11.93 -9.89
N HIS A 206 17.24 -11.79 -8.57
CA HIS A 206 16.47 -12.52 -7.57
C HIS A 206 14.97 -12.17 -7.56
N VAL A 207 14.62 -10.93 -7.89
CA VAL A 207 13.22 -10.49 -8.02
C VAL A 207 12.59 -11.06 -9.29
N LYS A 208 13.37 -11.23 -10.36
CA LYS A 208 12.89 -11.87 -11.59
C LYS A 208 12.58 -13.35 -11.33
N ASP A 209 13.48 -14.05 -10.65
CA ASP A 209 13.29 -15.45 -10.26
C ASP A 209 12.05 -15.60 -9.35
N ALA A 210 11.86 -14.66 -8.41
CA ALA A 210 10.67 -14.61 -7.56
C ALA A 210 9.37 -14.39 -8.36
N LEU A 211 9.39 -13.50 -9.37
CA LEU A 211 8.24 -13.27 -10.24
C LEU A 211 7.88 -14.57 -10.99
N GLU A 212 8.86 -15.25 -11.56
CA GLU A 212 8.66 -16.53 -12.26
C GLU A 212 8.14 -17.63 -11.32
N SER A 213 8.69 -17.70 -10.10
CA SER A 213 8.27 -18.66 -9.07
C SER A 213 6.84 -18.40 -8.60
N SER A 214 6.45 -17.14 -8.45
CA SER A 214 5.11 -16.75 -7.99
C SER A 214 3.97 -17.10 -8.98
N LEU A 215 4.32 -17.36 -10.25
CA LEU A 215 3.38 -17.76 -11.30
C LEU A 215 3.15 -19.28 -11.34
N GLN A 216 4.05 -20.07 -10.76
CA GLN A 216 3.89 -21.52 -10.71
C GLN A 216 2.87 -21.87 -9.61
N PRO A 217 1.77 -22.59 -9.94
CA PRO A 217 0.88 -23.08 -8.90
C PRO A 217 1.69 -24.02 -7.99
N ASN A 218 1.65 -23.79 -6.68
CA ASN A 218 2.30 -24.66 -5.70
C ASN A 218 1.96 -26.12 -6.01
N SER A 219 2.92 -26.87 -6.54
CA SER A 219 2.90 -28.33 -6.57
C SER A 219 3.12 -28.79 -5.13
N GLY A 220 2.05 -28.79 -4.35
CA GLY A 220 1.99 -29.28 -2.97
C GLY A 220 0.72 -30.07 -2.75
#